data_AF-A0A7Y0S301-F1
#
_entry.id   AF-A0A7Y0S301-F1
#
_cell.length_a   1.000
_cell.length_b   1.000
_cell.length_c   1.000
_cell.angle_alpha   90.00
_cell.angle_beta   90.00
_cell.angle_gamma   90.00
#
_symmetry.space_group_name_H-M   'P 1'
#
loop_
_entity.id
_entity.type
_entity.pdbx_description
1 polymer ?
#
loop_
_entity_poly.entity_id
_entity_poly.type
_entity_poly.pdbx_seq_one_letter_code
_entity_poly.pdbx_strand_id
1 'polypeptide(L)' 'MKVPSFGVGTFRLEGEVVKDSVRNALEVGYRVIDTAQIY' A
#
# COMPACT_ATOMS: atom_id res chain seq x y z
N MET A 1 -4.75 18.54 7.77
CA MET A 1 -4.21 17.22 7.37
C MET A 1 -4.38 17.11 5.85
N LYS A 2 -3.35 16.74 5.08
CA LYS A 2 -3.44 16.62 3.60
C LYS A 2 -3.25 15.15 3.23
N VAL A 3 -4.25 14.55 2.58
CA VAL A 3 -4.16 13.19 2.06
C VAL A 3 -3.65 13.26 0.62
N PRO A 4 -2.57 12.55 0.27
CA PRO A 4 -2.11 12.41 -1.11
C PRO A 4 -3.20 11.84 -2.03
N SER A 5 -3.27 12.32 -3.27
CA SER A 5 -4.26 11.87 -4.26
C SER A 5 -4.02 10.45 -4.78
N PHE A 6 -2.82 9.89 -4.54
CA PHE A 6 -2.43 8.56 -4.97
C PHE A 6 -1.99 7.72 -3.77
N GLY A 7 -2.40 6.45 -3.78
CA GLY A 7 -2.08 5.44 -2.79
C GLY A 7 -1.96 4.06 -3.43
N VAL A 8 -1.47 3.11 -2.64
CA VAL A 8 -1.37 1.69 -3.03
C VAL A 8 -2.37 0.88 -2.21
N GLY A 9 -3.18 0.05 -2.88
CA GLY A 9 -4.14 -0.84 -2.23
C GLY A 9 -3.60 -2.25 -2.05
N THR A 10 -3.98 -2.90 -0.95
CA THR A 10 -3.50 -4.25 -0.61
C THR A 10 -4.54 -5.36 -0.79
N PHE A 11 -5.72 -5.07 -1.33
CA PHE A 11 -6.79 -6.06 -1.51
C PHE A 11 -6.33 -7.26 -2.35
N ARG A 12 -6.51 -8.48 -1.83
CA ARG A 12 -6.09 -9.77 -2.42
C ARG A 12 -4.58 -10.02 -2.51
N LEU A 13 -3.75 -9.15 -1.92
CA LEU A 13 -2.31 -9.39 -1.84
C LEU A 13 -2.00 -10.07 -0.51
N GLU A 14 -1.25 -11.18 -0.55
CA GLU A 14 -0.95 -11.99 0.62
C GLU A 14 0.56 -12.16 0.83
N GLY A 15 0.95 -12.48 2.07
CA GLY A 15 2.30 -12.92 2.42
C GLY A 15 3.40 -11.94 2.01
N GLU A 16 4.41 -12.42 1.27
CA GLU A 16 5.51 -11.57 0.80
C GLU A 16 5.09 -10.62 -0.32
N VAL A 17 4.08 -10.97 -1.13
CA VAL A 17 3.63 -10.14 -2.25
C VAL A 17 3.13 -8.78 -1.76
N VAL A 18 2.34 -8.74 -0.69
CA VAL A 18 1.87 -7.48 -0.11
C VAL A 18 3.03 -6.67 0.49
N LYS A 19 3.99 -7.33 1.14
CA LYS A 19 5.14 -6.66 1.76
C LYS A 19 6.03 -6.00 0.71
N ASP A 20 6.36 -6.72 -0.36
CA ASP A 20 7.21 -6.20 -1.44
C ASP A 20 6.48 -5.09 -2.22
N SER A 21 5.17 -5.25 -2.46
CA SER A 21 4.36 -4.21 -3.09
C SER A 21 4.38 -2.90 -2.28
N VAL A 22 4.22 -2.99 -0.96
CA VAL A 22 4.29 -1.81 -0.07
C VAL A 22 5.70 -1.20 -0.05
N ARG A 23 6.76 -2.02 0.04
CA ARG A 23 8.16 -1.53 0.01
C ARG A 23 8.45 -0.76 -1.28
N ASN A 24 8.12 -1.35 -2.43
CA ASN A 24 8.33 -0.72 -3.73
C ASN A 24 7.55 0.60 -3.84
N ALA A 25 6.30 0.64 -3.36
CA ALA A 25 5.50 1.86 -3.36
C ALA A 25 6.15 2.96 -2.50
N LEU A 26 6.68 2.60 -1.33
CA LEU A 26 7.39 3.54 -0.45
C LEU A 26 8.66 4.10 -1.10
N GLU A 27 9.43 3.26 -1.78
CA GLU A 27 10.66 3.63 -2.51
C GLU A 27 10.40 4.67 -3.59
N VAL A 28 9.29 4.54 -4.33
CA VAL A 28 8.91 5.49 -5.39
C VAL A 28 8.04 6.65 -4.89
N GLY A 29 7.86 6.79 -3.57
CA GLY A 29 7.31 8.00 -2.96
C GLY A 29 5.82 7.95 -2.56
N TYR A 30 5.15 6.80 -2.61
CA TYR A 30 3.78 6.68 -2.13
C TYR A 30 3.72 6.87 -0.61
N ARG A 31 2.67 7.54 -0.13
CA ARG A 31 2.48 7.85 1.31
C ARG A 31 1.09 7.50 1.83
N VAL A 32 0.26 6.87 1.00
CA VAL A 32 -1.06 6.32 1.39
C VAL A 32 -1.03 4.83 1.10
N ILE A 33 -1.25 4.03 2.14
CA ILE A 33 -1.37 2.58 2.06
C ILE A 33 -2.81 2.23 2.46
N ASP A 34 -3.55 1.63 1.54
CA ASP A 34 -4.94 1.23 1.73
C ASP A 34 -5.01 -0.26 2.09
N THR A 35 -5.61 -0.56 3.24
CA THR A 35 -5.70 -1.89 3.83
C THR A 35 -6.98 -2.04 4.66
N ALA A 36 -7.37 -3.28 4.95
CA ALA A 36 -8.47 -3.59 5.87
C ALA A 36 -8.23 -4.93 6.55
N GLN A 37 -8.89 -5.15 7.70
CA GLN A 37 -8.76 -6.40 8.46
C GLN A 37 -9.24 -7.64 7.69
N ILE A 38 -10.12 -7.48 6.69
CA ILE A 38 -10.66 -8.58 5.88
C ILE A 38 -9.84 -8.86 4.60
N TYR A 39 -8.81 -8.06 4.31
CA TYR A 39 -8.02 -8.18 3.08
C TYR A 39 -6.98 -9.30 3.16
#